data_AF-A0A961DRS7-F1
#
_entry.id   AF-A0A961DRS7-F1
#
_cell.length_a   1.000
_cell.length_b   1.000
_cell.length_c   1.000
_cell.angle_alpha   90.00
_cell.angle_beta   90.00
_cell.angle_gamma   90.00
#
_symmetry.space_group_name_H-M   'P 1'
#
loop_
_entity.id
_entity.type
_entity.pdbx_description
1 polymer ?
#
loop_
_entity_poly.entity_id
_entity_poly.type
_entity_poly.pdbx_seq_one_letter_code
_entity_poly.pdbx_strand_id
1 'polypeptide(L)'
;MVQLDVVRDTPEGATAATSATEISASIDVVSTHLFAGGDLFPIPGANNTARHHRVRLGQLRELVEFIDEHRRDDAALVLAGDFNVSAHDRDPRLGDPTERYVDMCKILEPLGVSDLWANAGVGPGHTCTFDHPS
;
A
#
# COMPACT_ATOMS: atom_id res chain seq x y z
N MET A 1 -13.75 -9.30 1.60
CA MET A 1 -13.03 -10.38 0.88
C MET A 1 -11.97 -9.69 0.05
N VAL A 2 -10.73 -9.67 0.55
CA VAL A 2 -9.58 -9.12 -0.18
C VAL A 2 -9.05 -10.25 -1.08
N GLN A 3 -8.85 -9.96 -2.36
CA GLN A 3 -8.20 -10.89 -3.28
C GLN A 3 -6.70 -10.61 -3.22
N LEU A 4 -5.91 -11.62 -2.85
CA LEU A 4 -4.45 -11.57 -2.76
C LEU A 4 -3.88 -12.56 -3.77
N ASP A 5 -3.13 -12.08 -4.76
CA ASP A 5 -2.45 -12.91 -5.75
C ASP A 5 -0.94 -12.93 -5.45
N VAL A 6 -0.39 -14.11 -5.19
CA VAL A 6 1.06 -14.31 -4.99
C VAL A 6 1.64 -14.86 -6.29
N VAL A 7 2.44 -14.05 -7.00
CA VAL A 7 3.15 -14.49 -8.22
C VAL A 7 4.51 -15.04 -7.82
N ARG A 8 4.78 -16.31 -8.16
CA ARG A 8 6.09 -16.96 -7.98
C ARG A 8 6.73 -17.19 -9.33
N ASP A 9 7.93 -16.66 -9.53
CA ASP A 9 8.73 -16.94 -10.72
C ASP A 9 9.65 -18.14 -10.44
N THR A 10 9.67 -19.13 -11.33
CA THR A 10 10.54 -20.31 -11.22
C THR A 10 11.24 -20.49 -12.57
N PRO A 11 12.57 -20.39 -12.66
CA PRO A 11 13.25 -20.55 -13.94
C PRO A 11 13.49 -22.04 -14.23
N GLU A 12 12.83 -22.57 -15.27
CA GLU A 12 13.16 -23.86 -15.86
C GLU A 12 14.30 -23.72 -16.89
N GLY A 13 15.41 -24.41 -16.63
CA GLY A 13 16.35 -24.91 -17.64
C GLY A 13 17.37 -23.92 -18.22
N ALA A 14 18.64 -24.01 -17.79
CA ALA A 14 19.77 -23.54 -18.60
C ALA A 14 21.06 -24.34 -18.29
N THR A 15 21.70 -24.82 -19.36
CA THR A 15 22.98 -25.53 -19.39
C THR A 15 24.17 -24.57 -19.27
N ALA A 16 25.31 -25.10 -18.80
CA ALA A 16 26.48 -24.38 -18.30
C ALA A 16 27.11 -23.35 -19.27
N ALA A 17 27.23 -22.10 -18.80
CA ALA A 17 28.22 -21.12 -19.25
C ALA A 17 28.52 -20.11 -18.12
N THR A 18 29.81 -19.93 -17.84
CA THR A 18 30.49 -18.82 -17.14
C THR A 18 29.76 -18.16 -15.96
N SER A 19 30.27 -18.39 -14.76
CA SER A 19 29.80 -17.87 -13.46
C SER A 19 29.86 -16.34 -13.37
N ALA A 20 28.91 -15.65 -14.01
CA ALA A 20 28.33 -14.49 -13.39
C ALA A 20 27.57 -15.01 -12.19
N THR A 21 27.92 -14.58 -10.98
CA THR A 21 27.02 -14.70 -9.85
C THR A 21 25.80 -13.88 -10.23
N GLU A 22 24.79 -14.50 -10.84
CA GLU A 22 23.45 -13.96 -10.89
C GLU A 22 23.04 -13.81 -9.43
N ILE A 23 23.22 -12.61 -8.88
CA ILE A 23 22.49 -12.20 -7.70
C ILE A 23 21.06 -11.97 -8.19
N SER A 24 20.37 -13.07 -8.44
CA SER A 24 18.91 -13.09 -8.48
C SER A 24 18.49 -12.76 -7.05
N ALA A 25 18.38 -11.46 -6.75
CA ALA A 25 17.82 -11.03 -5.49
C ALA A 25 16.35 -11.44 -5.51
N SER A 26 15.97 -12.39 -4.64
CA SER A 26 14.58 -12.77 -4.45
C SER A 26 13.77 -11.54 -4.03
N ILE A 27 12.62 -11.31 -4.66
CA ILE A 27 11.69 -10.24 -4.30
C ILE A 27 10.35 -10.87 -3.94
N ASP A 28 9.76 -10.41 -2.84
CA ASP A 28 8.37 -10.66 -2.47
C ASP A 28 7.55 -9.41 -2.73
N VAL A 29 6.54 -9.54 -3.61
CA VAL A 29 5.65 -8.45 -3.97
C VAL A 29 4.29 -8.70 -3.33
N VAL A 30 3.85 -7.74 -2.52
CA VAL A 30 2.53 -7.72 -1.93
C VAL A 30 1.79 -6.49 -2.45
N SER A 31 0.65 -6.72 -3.09
CA SER A 31 -0.24 -5.68 -3.58
C SER A 31 -1.57 -5.72 -2.84
N THR A 32 -2.13 -4.56 -2.48
CA THR A 32 -3.43 -4.50 -1.82
C THR A 32 -4.28 -3.33 -2.33
N HIS A 33 -5.57 -3.41 -2.05
CA HIS A 33 -6.52 -2.33 -2.26
C HIS A 33 -7.43 -2.26 -1.03
N LEU A 34 -7.21 -1.24 -0.21
CA LEU A 34 -7.96 -1.06 1.04
C LEU A 34 -9.34 -0.48 0.78
N PHE A 35 -10.22 -0.63 1.76
CA PHE A 35 -11.58 -0.14 1.68
C PHE A 35 -11.63 1.39 1.45
N ALA A 36 -12.15 1.80 0.28
CA ALA A 36 -12.27 3.20 -0.10
C ALA A 36 -13.26 3.97 0.80
N GLY A 37 -14.49 3.47 0.95
CA GLY A 37 -15.54 4.20 1.67
C GLY A 37 -16.87 4.32 0.94
N GLY A 38 -16.97 3.88 -0.31
CA GLY A 38 -18.18 4.11 -1.09
C GLY A 38 -18.36 5.56 -1.53
N ASP A 39 -17.26 6.34 -1.59
CA ASP A 39 -17.27 7.75 -1.99
C ASP A 39 -17.86 8.00 -3.39
N LEU A 40 -18.01 6.94 -4.20
CA LEU A 40 -18.59 6.96 -5.55
C LEU A 40 -20.12 6.77 -5.59
N PHE A 41 -20.76 6.38 -4.49
CA PHE A 41 -22.21 6.11 -4.46
C PHE A 41 -22.88 6.74 -3.23
N PRO A 42 -24.03 7.44 -3.39
CA PRO A 42 -24.74 8.09 -2.29
C PRO A 42 -25.49 7.05 -1.44
N ILE A 43 -24.74 6.24 -0.70
CA ILE A 43 -25.26 5.23 0.23
C ILE A 43 -25.21 5.83 1.65
N PRO A 44 -26.25 5.64 2.49
CA PRO A 44 -26.21 6.10 3.87
C PRO A 44 -24.94 5.62 4.60
N GLY A 45 -24.17 6.56 5.14
CA GLY A 45 -22.89 6.29 5.82
C GLY A 45 -21.65 6.29 4.92
N ALA A 46 -21.78 6.45 3.60
CA ALA A 46 -20.66 6.57 2.65
C ALA A 46 -19.80 7.83 2.88
N ASN A 47 -20.31 8.83 3.59
CA ASN A 47 -19.54 10.01 3.98
C ASN A 47 -18.93 9.89 5.40
N ASN A 48 -19.01 8.72 6.05
CA ASN A 48 -18.48 8.52 7.39
C ASN A 48 -16.97 8.23 7.36
N THR A 49 -16.20 9.28 7.05
CA THR A 49 -14.73 9.25 6.92
C THR A 49 -14.04 8.67 8.15
N ALA A 50 -14.53 8.97 9.36
CA ALA A 50 -13.99 8.42 10.60
C ALA A 50 -14.18 6.91 10.72
N ARG A 51 -15.35 6.39 10.32
CA ARG A 51 -15.59 4.93 10.24
C ARG A 51 -14.68 4.28 9.21
N HIS A 52 -14.50 4.91 8.05
CA HIS A 52 -13.68 4.37 6.97
C HIS A 52 -12.22 4.29 7.38
N HIS A 53 -11.69 5.34 8.03
CA HIS A 53 -10.36 5.33 8.63
C HIS A 53 -10.17 4.14 9.58
N ARG A 54 -11.09 3.94 10.54
CA ARG A 54 -11.00 2.80 11.47
C ARG A 54 -10.99 1.44 10.78
N VAL A 55 -11.80 1.26 9.73
CA VAL A 55 -11.81 0.02 8.94
C VAL A 55 -10.46 -0.19 8.25
N ARG A 56 -9.90 0.83 7.61
CA ARG A 56 -8.58 0.75 6.96
C ARG A 56 -7.46 0.44 7.95
N LEU A 57 -7.48 1.02 9.15
CA LEU A 57 -6.52 0.66 10.21
C LEU A 57 -6.67 -0.81 10.64
N GLY A 58 -7.88 -1.37 10.63
CA GLY A 58 -8.10 -2.80 10.83
C GLY A 58 -7.44 -3.64 9.72
N GLN A 59 -7.72 -3.29 8.46
CA GLN A 59 -7.15 -3.99 7.30
C GLN A 59 -5.62 -3.89 7.22
N LEU A 60 -5.04 -2.75 7.62
CA LEU A 60 -3.58 -2.58 7.67
C LEU A 60 -2.94 -3.51 8.71
N ARG A 61 -3.58 -3.71 9.87
CA ARG A 61 -3.08 -4.67 10.88
C ARG A 61 -3.15 -6.10 10.36
N GLU A 62 -4.28 -6.49 9.77
CA GLU A 62 -4.45 -7.80 9.13
C GLU A 62 -3.39 -8.02 8.02
N LEU A 63 -3.08 -6.98 7.25
CA LEU A 63 -2.05 -7.03 6.21
C LEU A 63 -0.65 -7.21 6.79
N VAL A 64 -0.30 -6.49 7.86
CA VAL A 64 1.00 -6.64 8.53
C VAL A 64 1.16 -8.05 9.08
N GLU A 65 0.14 -8.58 9.76
CA GLU A 65 0.12 -9.96 10.25
C GLU A 65 0.31 -10.96 9.10
N PHE A 66 -0.46 -10.80 8.00
CA PHE A 66 -0.32 -11.66 6.82
C PHE A 66 1.09 -11.64 6.24
N ILE A 67 1.68 -10.45 6.07
CA ILE A 67 3.03 -10.29 5.51
C ILE A 67 4.06 -10.93 6.43
N ASP A 68 3.98 -10.70 7.73
CA ASP A 68 4.92 -11.27 8.70
C ASP A 68 4.89 -12.81 8.70
N GLU A 69 3.69 -13.40 8.58
CA GLU A 69 3.50 -14.85 8.54
C GLU A 69 3.95 -15.51 7.23
N HIS A 70 3.88 -14.80 6.09
CA HIS A 70 4.00 -15.41 4.77
C HIS A 70 5.19 -14.93 3.92
N ARG A 71 5.84 -13.82 4.30
CA ARG A 71 7.02 -13.34 3.57
C ARG A 71 8.17 -14.33 3.72
N ARG A 72 9.03 -14.38 2.70
CA ARG A 72 10.31 -15.07 2.76
C ARG A 72 11.34 -14.16 3.41
N ASP A 73 12.06 -14.70 4.39
CA ASP A 73 13.13 -13.98 5.09
C ASP A 73 14.34 -13.64 4.19
N ASP A 74 14.50 -14.37 3.08
CA ASP A 74 15.59 -14.21 2.11
C ASP A 74 15.23 -13.31 0.92
N ALA A 75 14.02 -12.74 0.91
CA ALA A 75 13.53 -11.89 -0.18
C ALA A 75 13.36 -10.43 0.27
N ALA A 76 13.66 -9.49 -0.63
CA ALA A 76 13.30 -8.09 -0.43
C ALA A 76 11.78 -7.90 -0.57
N LEU A 77 11.15 -7.21 0.38
CA LEU A 77 9.72 -6.92 0.35
C LEU A 77 9.41 -5.64 -0.44
N VAL A 78 8.51 -5.75 -1.42
CA VAL A 78 7.84 -4.63 -2.08
C VAL A 78 6.36 -4.66 -1.70
N LEU A 79 5.94 -3.69 -0.90
CA LEU A 79 4.53 -3.47 -0.58
C LEU A 79 4.00 -2.30 -1.42
N ALA A 80 2.99 -2.56 -2.23
CA ALA A 80 2.35 -1.56 -3.08
C ALA A 80 0.83 -1.66 -2.99
N GLY A 81 0.12 -0.63 -3.45
CA GLY A 81 -1.33 -0.68 -3.53
C GLY A 81 -2.01 0.67 -3.36
N ASP A 82 -3.32 0.64 -3.47
CA ASP A 82 -4.17 1.77 -3.11
C ASP A 82 -4.67 1.59 -1.68
N PHE A 83 -4.06 2.34 -0.76
CA PHE A 83 -4.45 2.29 0.65
C PHE A 83 -5.67 3.15 0.95
N ASN A 84 -6.17 3.93 -0.01
CA ASN A 84 -7.26 4.87 0.14
C ASN A 84 -7.06 5.85 1.31
N VAL A 85 -5.81 6.08 1.75
CA VAL A 85 -5.45 7.03 2.81
C VAL A 85 -4.99 8.33 2.17
N SER A 86 -5.70 9.41 2.46
CA SER A 86 -5.28 10.76 2.06
C SER A 86 -3.95 11.11 2.73
N ALA A 87 -2.89 11.33 1.94
CA ALA A 87 -1.58 11.73 2.45
C ALA A 87 -1.41 13.25 2.54
N HIS A 88 -1.83 13.97 1.49
CA HIS A 88 -1.63 15.42 1.34
C HIS A 88 -2.90 16.16 0.87
N ASP A 89 -4.07 15.53 1.00
CA ASP A 89 -5.34 16.11 0.54
C ASP A 89 -5.73 17.32 1.38
N ARG A 90 -5.82 18.49 0.74
CA ARG A 90 -6.13 19.78 1.39
C ARG A 90 -7.63 20.03 1.56
N ASP A 91 -8.50 19.06 1.27
CA ASP A 91 -9.94 19.22 1.46
C ASP A 91 -10.26 19.59 2.93
N PRO A 92 -10.74 20.81 3.21
CA PRO A 92 -11.00 21.27 4.57
C PRO A 92 -12.10 20.46 5.29
N ARG A 93 -12.89 19.67 4.54
CA ARG A 93 -13.92 18.78 5.10
C ARG A 93 -13.31 17.51 5.70
N LEU A 94 -12.08 17.16 5.36
CA LEU A 94 -11.44 15.90 5.76
C LEU A 94 -10.62 15.99 7.05
N GLY A 95 -10.43 17.20 7.61
CA GLY A 95 -9.55 17.44 8.76
C GLY A 95 -8.09 17.49 8.33
N ASP A 96 -7.15 17.28 9.27
CA ASP A 96 -5.73 17.16 8.92
C ASP A 96 -5.47 15.79 8.24
N PRO A 97 -5.19 15.75 6.92
CA PRO A 97 -4.94 14.50 6.20
C PRO A 97 -3.69 13.77 6.73
N THR A 98 -2.73 14.53 7.26
CA THR A 98 -1.43 14.03 7.70
C THR A 98 -1.56 13.08 8.89
N GLU A 99 -2.58 13.26 9.74
CA GLU A 99 -2.83 12.36 10.88
C GLU A 99 -3.14 10.92 10.42
N ARG A 100 -3.95 10.76 9.36
CA ARG A 100 -4.33 9.43 8.86
C ARG A 100 -3.15 8.71 8.22
N TYR A 101 -2.33 9.47 7.51
CA TYR A 101 -1.08 8.97 6.95
C TYR A 101 -0.11 8.52 8.04
N VAL A 102 0.06 9.32 9.10
CA VAL A 102 0.91 8.98 10.24
C VAL A 102 0.43 7.71 10.95
N ASP A 103 -0.88 7.52 11.13
CA ASP A 103 -1.42 6.28 11.70
C ASP A 103 -1.06 5.05 10.86
N MET A 104 -1.16 5.16 9.54
CA MET A 104 -0.79 4.11 8.61
C MET A 104 0.71 3.80 8.67
N CYS A 105 1.57 4.81 8.65
CA CYS A 105 3.03 4.63 8.77
C CYS A 105 3.40 3.89 10.06
N LYS A 106 2.77 4.24 11.19
CA LYS A 106 3.00 3.55 12.48
C LYS A 106 2.61 2.07 12.44
N ILE A 107 1.52 1.72 11.73
CA ILE A 107 1.12 0.32 11.61
C ILE A 107 2.08 -0.46 10.71
N LEU A 108 2.60 0.17 9.65
CA LEU A 108 3.53 -0.47 8.70
C LEU A 108 4.98 -0.52 9.19
N GLU A 109 5.35 0.27 10.21
CA GLU A 109 6.70 0.34 10.79
C GLU A 109 7.35 -1.04 11.05
N PRO A 110 6.64 -2.05 11.62
CA PRO A 110 7.24 -3.36 11.87
C PRO A 110 7.72 -4.11 10.62
N LEU A 111 7.21 -3.76 9.44
CA LEU A 111 7.63 -4.37 8.18
C LEU A 111 9.01 -3.87 7.71
N GLY A 112 9.52 -2.76 8.28
CA GLY A 112 10.81 -2.19 7.92
C GLY A 112 10.88 -1.65 6.49
N VAL A 113 9.73 -1.36 5.86
CA VAL A 113 9.64 -0.87 4.49
C VAL A 113 10.01 0.61 4.40
N SER A 114 10.68 0.99 3.31
CA SER A 114 10.96 2.39 3.00
C SER A 114 9.76 3.05 2.33
N ASP A 115 9.37 4.20 2.85
CA ASP A 115 8.23 4.96 2.33
C ASP A 115 8.64 5.77 1.08
N LEU A 116 8.33 5.22 -0.09
CA LEU A 116 8.55 5.90 -1.37
C LEU A 116 7.53 7.03 -1.60
N TRP A 117 6.33 6.94 -1.02
CA TRP A 117 5.29 7.94 -1.19
C TRP A 117 5.66 9.25 -0.49
N ALA A 118 6.22 9.20 0.72
CA ALA A 118 6.71 10.39 1.41
C ALA A 118 7.76 11.18 0.59
N ASN A 119 8.55 10.48 -0.23
CA ASN A 119 9.62 11.08 -1.04
C ASN A 119 9.16 11.53 -2.43
N ALA A 120 8.21 10.81 -3.05
CA ALA A 120 7.87 10.97 -4.46
C ALA A 120 6.35 11.04 -4.75
N GLY A 121 5.50 11.00 -3.72
CA GLY A 121 4.03 11.01 -3.83
C GLY A 121 3.43 12.40 -4.07
N VAL A 122 4.23 13.45 -4.02
CA VAL A 122 3.83 14.82 -4.35
C VAL A 122 4.34 15.19 -5.73
N GLY A 123 3.44 15.56 -6.63
CA GLY A 123 3.79 15.95 -7.99
C GLY A 123 2.60 16.54 -8.76
N PRO A 124 2.85 17.11 -9.96
CA PRO A 124 1.79 17.62 -10.80
C PRO A 124 0.97 16.45 -11.39
N GLY A 125 -0.36 16.51 -11.29
CA GLY A 125 -1.24 15.56 -11.96
C GLY A 125 -2.58 15.35 -11.27
N HIS A 126 -3.55 14.81 -12.01
CA HIS A 126 -4.92 14.56 -11.55
C HIS A 126 -5.03 13.53 -10.42
N THR A 127 -3.93 12.84 -10.08
CA THR A 127 -3.88 11.75 -9.09
C THR A 127 -3.13 12.13 -7.81
N CYS A 128 -2.53 13.33 -7.73
CA CYS A 128 -1.60 13.69 -6.65
C CYS A 128 -2.11 14.83 -5.74
N THR A 129 -3.00 15.70 -6.22
CA THR A 129 -3.76 16.67 -5.41
C THR A 129 -4.97 17.18 -6.20
N PHE A 130 -6.13 17.28 -5.54
CA PHE A 130 -7.30 17.99 -6.09
C PHE A 130 -7.18 19.49 -5.81
N ASP A 131 -6.13 20.14 -6.32
CA ASP A 131 -5.92 21.59 -6.13
C ASP A 131 -6.94 22.43 -6.93
N HIS A 132 -7.76 21.81 -7.79
CA HIS A 132 -8.85 22.44 -8.50
C HIS A 132 -10.13 21.57 -8.45
N PRO A 133 -11.27 22.11 -7.97
CA PRO A 133 -12.54 21.45 -8.16
C PRO A 133 -12.87 21.44 -9.65
N SER A 134 -13.16 20.26 -10.19
CA SER A 134 -13.79 20.08 -11.50
C SER A 134 -15.24 20.55 -11.48
#